data_AF-J9ELK5-F1
#
_entry.id   AF-J9ELK5-F1
#
_cell.length_a   1.000
_cell.length_b   1.000
_cell.length_c   1.000
_cell.angle_alpha   90.00
_cell.angle_beta   90.00
_cell.angle_gamma   90.00
#
_symmetry.space_group_name_H-M   'P 1'
#
loop_
_entity.id
_entity.type
_entity.pdbx_description
1 polymer ?
#
loop_
_entity_poly.entity_id
_entity_poly.type
_entity_poly.pdbx_seq_one_letter_code
_entity_poly.pdbx_strand_id
1 'polypeptide(L)'
;MSLKLWLILYTVRDTCKFVETVLEKEEHKASTIIRNYIKQLLKMEQAYRIRPNLERYLRNAVQAFPYHHCLLFQALIKNLAAVEFGSLPDAFYLIMSVFSGQRMVETSHFCATCGAVTSTKRCCKNIYYCHPDCQKIDWCNHKMFCEKVYKEKQDEKRRCSLRDSAASKTIVQNDGSTSSDGIIRDGQSKDKHVEKVASALADIKFT
;
A
#
# COMPACT_ATOMS: atom_id res chain seq x y z
N MET A 1 -4.30 16.96 22.92
CA MET A 1 -3.48 17.81 22.03
C MET A 1 -2.04 17.30 21.91
N SER A 2 -1.39 16.89 23.00
CA SER A 2 0.00 16.38 22.98
C SER A 2 0.23 15.18 22.05
N LEU A 3 -0.68 14.19 22.02
CA LEU A 3 -0.49 12.99 21.19
C LEU A 3 -0.53 13.28 19.67
N LYS A 4 -1.40 14.20 19.23
CA LYS A 4 -1.46 14.63 17.81
C LYS A 4 -0.14 15.29 17.38
N LEU A 5 0.37 16.20 18.21
CA LEU A 5 1.65 16.86 17.97
C LEU A 5 2.81 15.86 18.01
N TRP A 6 2.75 14.86 18.89
CA TRP A 6 3.73 13.79 18.93
C TRP A 6 3.76 12.98 17.64
N LEU A 7 2.61 12.57 17.10
CA LEU A 7 2.59 11.81 15.83
C LEU A 7 3.17 12.62 14.66
N ILE A 8 2.93 13.94 14.63
CA ILE A 8 3.56 14.83 13.65
C ILE A 8 5.08 14.85 13.86
N LEU A 9 5.55 15.06 15.09
CA LEU A 9 6.97 15.10 15.43
C LEU A 9 7.68 13.77 15.12
N TYR A 10 7.05 12.64 15.46
CA TYR A 10 7.55 11.31 15.16
C TYR A 10 7.71 11.13 13.65
N THR A 11 6.70 11.55 12.87
CA THR A 11 6.73 11.49 11.40
C THR A 11 7.86 12.32 10.80
N VAL A 12 8.03 13.56 11.26
CA VAL A 12 9.11 14.42 10.78
C VAL A 12 10.46 13.80 11.12
N ARG A 13 10.66 13.33 12.35
CA ARG A 13 11.92 12.71 12.79
C ARG A 13 12.25 11.45 12.00
N ASP A 14 11.29 10.55 11.82
CA ASP A 14 11.50 9.30 11.09
C ASP A 14 11.81 9.57 9.61
N THR A 15 11.09 10.53 9.00
CA THR A 15 11.35 10.96 7.62
C THR A 15 12.73 11.59 7.48
N CYS A 16 13.14 12.47 8.39
CA CYS A 16 14.48 13.07 8.38
C CYS A 16 15.57 12.01 8.47
N LYS A 17 15.45 11.08 9.43
CA LYS A 17 16.40 9.96 9.57
C LYS A 17 16.48 9.12 8.30
N PHE A 18 15.35 8.79 7.70
CA PHE A 18 15.33 8.04 6.43
C PHE A 18 16.01 8.82 5.31
N VAL A 19 15.74 10.13 5.19
CA VAL A 19 16.33 10.97 4.15
C VAL A 19 17.83 11.11 4.32
N GLU A 20 18.31 11.38 5.54
CA GLU A 20 19.75 11.48 5.85
C GLU A 20 20.48 10.18 5.52
N THR A 21 19.97 9.04 5.98
CA THR A 21 20.61 7.73 5.75
C THR A 21 20.67 7.30 4.29
N VAL A 22 19.73 7.77 3.45
CA VAL A 22 19.74 7.49 2.00
C VAL A 22 20.59 8.51 1.25
N LEU A 23 20.58 9.79 1.64
CA LEU A 23 21.44 10.83 1.05
C LEU A 23 22.93 10.54 1.24
N GLU A 24 23.31 9.93 2.36
CA GLU A 24 24.68 9.45 2.59
C GLU A 24 25.13 8.38 1.58
N LYS A 25 24.17 7.68 0.94
CA LYS A 25 24.43 6.55 0.05
C LYS A 25 24.17 6.86 -1.43
N GLU A 26 23.26 7.78 -1.72
CA GLU A 26 22.78 8.08 -3.07
C GLU A 26 22.69 9.60 -3.31
N GLU A 27 23.23 10.09 -4.43
CA GLU A 27 23.04 11.48 -4.87
C GLU A 27 21.66 11.68 -5.53
N HIS A 28 20.59 11.58 -4.74
CA HIS A 28 19.22 11.82 -5.21
C HIS A 28 18.60 13.05 -4.55
N LYS A 29 17.73 13.75 -5.29
CA LYS A 29 16.97 14.88 -4.72
C LYS A 29 16.12 14.38 -3.55
N ALA A 30 16.13 15.13 -2.43
CA ALA A 30 15.36 14.79 -1.23
C ALA A 30 13.88 14.53 -1.51
N SER A 31 13.26 15.26 -2.44
CA SER A 31 11.86 15.05 -2.84
C SER A 31 11.59 13.67 -3.42
N THR A 32 12.54 13.09 -4.18
CA THR A 32 12.45 11.74 -4.72
C THR A 32 12.58 10.70 -3.62
N ILE A 33 13.51 10.91 -2.69
CA ILE A 33 13.74 10.02 -1.53
C ILE A 33 12.50 9.97 -0.64
N ILE A 34 11.93 11.13 -0.29
CA ILE A 34 10.68 11.22 0.48
C ILE A 34 9.54 10.50 -0.26
N ARG A 35 9.44 10.66 -1.58
CA ARG A 35 8.42 9.98 -2.37
C ARG A 35 8.59 8.45 -2.34
N ASN A 36 9.81 7.96 -2.35
CA ASN A 36 10.11 6.54 -2.24
C ASN A 36 9.79 6.01 -0.85
N TYR A 37 10.13 6.76 0.21
CA TYR A 37 9.75 6.44 1.59
C TYR A 37 8.23 6.30 1.75
N ILE A 38 7.46 7.25 1.22
CA ILE A 38 5.98 7.18 1.21
C ILE A 38 5.51 5.90 0.50
N LYS A 39 6.07 5.57 -0.67
CA LYS A 39 5.70 4.33 -1.38
C LYS A 39 6.03 3.07 -0.57
N GLN A 40 7.14 3.06 0.17
CA GLN A 40 7.50 1.95 1.05
C GLN A 40 6.51 1.81 2.20
N LEU A 41 6.15 2.91 2.88
CA LEU A 41 5.12 2.90 3.93
C LEU A 41 3.77 2.41 3.42
N LEU A 42 3.41 2.83 2.20
CA LEU A 42 2.12 2.52 1.59
C LEU A 42 2.06 1.16 0.90
N LYS A 43 3.18 0.42 0.81
CA LYS A 43 3.26 -0.87 0.12
C LYS A 43 2.23 -1.86 0.68
N MET A 44 1.52 -2.52 -0.22
CA MET A 44 0.53 -3.56 0.07
C MET A 44 0.76 -4.74 -0.89
N GLU A 45 0.43 -5.94 -0.44
CA GLU A 45 0.42 -7.15 -1.27
C GLU A 45 -1.00 -7.73 -1.33
N GLN A 46 -1.24 -8.60 -2.31
CA GLN A 46 -2.60 -9.08 -2.60
C GLN A 46 -3.22 -9.92 -1.47
N ALA A 47 -2.38 -10.56 -0.65
CA ALA A 47 -2.81 -11.37 0.49
C ALA A 47 -3.15 -10.53 1.74
N TYR A 48 -2.64 -9.30 1.85
CA TYR A 48 -2.85 -8.48 3.04
C TYR A 48 -4.18 -7.73 2.98
N ARG A 49 -4.82 -7.61 4.15
CA ARG A 49 -6.03 -6.80 4.33
C ARG A 49 -5.73 -5.33 4.64
N ILE A 50 -4.53 -5.04 5.11
CA ILE A 50 -4.06 -3.70 5.52
C ILE A 50 -2.69 -3.40 4.91
N ARG A 51 -2.19 -2.17 5.10
CA ARG A 51 -0.81 -1.78 4.72
C ARG A 51 0.14 -2.09 5.88
N PRO A 52 0.95 -3.17 5.83
CA PRO A 52 1.72 -3.63 6.98
C PRO A 52 2.79 -2.62 7.45
N ASN A 53 3.43 -1.93 6.52
CA ASN A 53 4.46 -0.95 6.86
C ASN A 53 3.85 0.27 7.55
N LEU A 54 2.73 0.80 7.03
CA LEU A 54 1.98 1.86 7.68
C LEU A 54 1.43 1.44 9.05
N GLU A 55 0.89 0.22 9.15
CA GLU A 55 0.39 -0.34 10.42
C GLU A 55 1.47 -0.36 11.50
N ARG A 56 2.64 -0.93 11.16
CA ARG A 56 3.80 -1.01 12.06
C ARG A 56 4.27 0.38 12.46
N TYR A 57 4.42 1.26 11.47
CA TYR A 57 4.84 2.64 11.69
C TYR A 57 3.91 3.36 12.70
N LEU A 58 2.60 3.27 12.50
CA LEU A 58 1.62 3.93 13.38
C LEU A 58 1.61 3.33 14.80
N ARG A 59 1.69 2.00 14.93
CA ARG A 59 1.78 1.35 16.24
C ARG A 59 3.04 1.77 17.00
N ASN A 60 4.18 1.81 16.32
CA ASN A 60 5.44 2.27 16.91
C ASN A 60 5.39 3.75 17.30
N ALA A 61 4.82 4.60 16.44
CA ALA A 61 4.65 6.01 16.71
C ALA A 61 3.80 6.25 17.97
N VAL A 62 2.71 5.50 18.13
CA VAL A 62 1.89 5.57 19.34
C VAL A 62 2.68 5.09 20.56
N GLN A 63 3.30 3.90 20.50
CA GLN A 63 4.06 3.32 21.61
C GLN A 63 5.22 4.20 22.09
N ALA A 64 5.86 4.94 21.20
CA ALA A 64 6.96 5.84 21.54
C ALA A 64 6.50 7.14 22.24
N PHE A 65 5.20 7.35 22.44
CA PHE A 65 4.69 8.56 23.08
C PHE A 65 5.16 8.67 24.55
N PRO A 66 5.82 9.77 24.95
CA PRO A 66 6.46 9.85 26.27
C PRO A 66 5.49 9.86 27.46
N TYR A 67 4.27 10.37 27.30
CA TYR A 67 3.33 10.61 28.42
C TYR A 67 2.35 9.45 28.60
N HIS A 68 2.85 8.32 29.12
CA HIS A 68 2.11 7.07 29.27
C HIS A 68 0.93 7.10 30.27
N HIS A 69 0.91 8.07 31.18
CA HIS A 69 -0.17 8.28 32.14
C HIS A 69 -1.38 8.99 31.51
N CYS A 70 -1.26 9.48 30.27
CA CYS A 70 -2.37 10.13 29.58
C CYS A 70 -3.48 9.11 29.27
N LEU A 71 -4.70 9.39 29.72
CA LEU A 71 -5.88 8.52 29.47
C LEU A 71 -6.09 8.23 27.98
N LEU A 72 -5.86 9.24 27.12
CA LEU A 72 -5.99 9.09 25.67
C LEU A 72 -4.99 8.05 25.12
N PHE A 73 -3.75 8.09 25.61
CA PHE A 73 -2.73 7.12 25.22
C PHE A 73 -3.07 5.72 25.73
N GLN A 74 -3.48 5.59 27.00
CA GLN A 74 -3.86 4.30 27.59
C GLN A 74 -5.04 3.66 26.84
N ALA A 75 -6.06 4.46 26.49
CA ALA A 75 -7.19 4.01 25.67
C ALA A 75 -6.74 3.54 24.28
N LEU A 76 -5.86 4.31 23.62
CA LEU A 76 -5.36 3.98 22.30
C LEU A 76 -4.51 2.70 22.30
N ILE A 77 -3.60 2.54 23.26
CA ILE A 77 -2.79 1.31 23.40
C ILE A 77 -3.69 0.11 23.67
N LYS A 78 -4.68 0.22 24.55
CA LYS A 78 -5.64 -0.86 24.81
C LYS A 78 -6.39 -1.27 23.54
N ASN A 79 -6.86 -0.30 22.75
CA ASN A 79 -7.56 -0.57 21.49
C ASN A 79 -6.63 -1.23 20.45
N LEU A 80 -5.38 -0.75 20.33
CA LEU A 80 -4.40 -1.34 19.41
C LEU A 80 -4.00 -2.76 19.84
N ALA A 81 -3.83 -3.01 21.14
CA ALA A 81 -3.46 -4.32 21.67
C ALA A 81 -4.59 -5.36 21.54
N ALA A 82 -5.84 -4.91 21.50
CA ALA A 82 -7.00 -5.79 21.29
C ALA A 82 -7.13 -6.31 19.84
N VAL A 83 -6.38 -5.72 18.89
CA VAL A 83 -6.43 -6.10 17.47
C VAL A 83 -5.09 -6.68 17.03
N GLU A 84 -5.11 -7.94 16.58
CA GLU A 84 -3.95 -8.62 16.02
C GLU A 84 -3.36 -7.87 14.82
N PHE A 85 -2.04 -7.92 14.68
CA PHE A 85 -1.37 -7.29 13.54
C PHE A 85 -1.82 -7.93 12.21
N GLY A 86 -2.21 -7.11 11.23
CA GLY A 86 -2.70 -7.58 9.94
C GLY A 86 -4.23 -7.69 9.86
N SER A 87 -4.92 -7.58 10.99
CA SER A 87 -6.38 -7.61 11.09
C SER A 87 -6.97 -6.20 11.05
N LEU A 88 -8.27 -6.12 10.72
CA LEU A 88 -9.04 -4.89 10.81
C LEU A 88 -9.72 -4.79 12.20
N PRO A 89 -9.95 -3.57 12.73
CA PRO A 89 -9.59 -2.27 12.16
C PRO A 89 -8.08 -1.99 12.22
N ASP A 90 -7.56 -1.28 11.23
CA ASP A 90 -6.15 -0.90 11.19
C ASP A 90 -5.82 0.22 12.22
N ALA A 91 -4.53 0.43 12.47
CA ALA A 91 -4.05 1.43 13.41
C ALA A 91 -4.48 2.85 13.03
N PHE A 92 -4.56 3.16 11.73
CA PHE A 92 -5.05 4.45 11.27
C PHE A 92 -6.51 4.68 11.70
N TYR A 93 -7.38 3.71 11.47
CA TYR A 93 -8.78 3.75 11.88
C TYR A 93 -8.91 3.96 13.38
N LEU A 94 -8.16 3.19 14.19
CA LEU A 94 -8.19 3.28 15.65
C LEU A 94 -7.67 4.63 16.17
N ILE A 95 -6.60 5.16 15.58
CA ILE A 95 -6.07 6.49 15.93
C ILE A 95 -7.10 7.57 15.61
N MET A 96 -7.70 7.52 14.42
CA MET A 96 -8.68 8.51 13.98
C MET A 96 -9.97 8.44 14.79
N SER A 97 -10.43 7.23 15.17
CA SER A 97 -11.63 7.06 15.99
C SER A 97 -11.44 7.64 17.39
N VAL A 98 -10.27 7.45 18.00
CA VAL A 98 -9.92 8.03 19.30
C VAL A 98 -9.79 9.56 19.22
N PHE A 99 -9.29 10.10 18.12
CA PHE A 99 -9.02 11.53 17.97
C PHE A 99 -10.18 12.40 17.56
N SER A 100 -11.12 11.83 16.83
CA SER A 100 -12.21 12.58 16.21
C SER A 100 -13.58 11.93 16.44
N GLY A 101 -13.61 10.84 17.18
CA GLY A 101 -14.82 10.10 17.50
C GLY A 101 -15.15 9.02 16.47
N GLN A 102 -15.76 7.95 16.96
CA GLN A 102 -16.18 6.79 16.17
C GLN A 102 -17.12 7.19 15.01
N ARG A 103 -18.06 8.12 15.25
CA ARG A 103 -18.97 8.61 14.22
C ARG A 103 -18.24 9.24 13.03
N MET A 104 -17.10 9.90 13.25
CA MET A 104 -16.35 10.52 12.15
C MET A 104 -15.78 9.43 11.22
N VAL A 105 -15.15 8.40 11.78
CA VAL A 105 -14.53 7.34 10.96
C VAL A 105 -15.55 6.49 10.21
N GLU A 106 -16.77 6.35 10.73
CA GLU A 106 -17.85 5.60 10.08
C GLU A 106 -18.54 6.38 8.94
N THR A 107 -18.61 7.70 9.05
CA THR A 107 -19.33 8.55 8.09
C THR A 107 -18.42 9.24 7.07
N SER A 108 -17.11 9.28 7.32
CA SER A 108 -16.15 9.97 6.46
C SER A 108 -15.49 9.03 5.46
N HIS A 109 -15.05 9.61 4.35
CA HIS A 109 -14.20 8.93 3.38
C HIS A 109 -12.80 9.53 3.46
N PHE A 110 -11.81 8.69 3.76
CA PHE A 110 -10.42 9.09 3.87
C PHE A 110 -9.69 8.84 2.56
N CYS A 111 -8.77 9.74 2.21
CA CYS A 111 -7.84 9.48 1.14
C CYS A 111 -6.96 8.27 1.50
N ALA A 112 -6.93 7.26 0.64
CA ALA A 112 -6.15 6.04 0.86
C ALA A 112 -4.62 6.29 0.94
N THR A 113 -4.14 7.44 0.48
CA THR A 113 -2.72 7.81 0.47
C THR A 113 -2.33 8.71 1.64
N CYS A 114 -3.11 9.75 1.93
CA CYS A 114 -2.73 10.79 2.90
C CYS A 114 -3.72 10.98 4.06
N GLY A 115 -4.83 10.23 4.09
CA GLY A 115 -5.82 10.31 5.17
C GLY A 115 -6.67 11.59 5.18
N ALA A 116 -6.56 12.49 4.20
CA ALA A 116 -7.39 13.69 4.13
C ALA A 116 -8.87 13.37 3.85
N VAL A 117 -9.79 14.17 4.41
CA VAL A 117 -11.26 13.96 4.31
C VAL A 117 -11.94 14.97 3.36
N THR A 118 -11.37 16.15 3.15
CA THR A 118 -12.11 17.33 2.64
C THR A 118 -12.37 17.36 1.13
N SER A 119 -11.86 16.42 0.33
CA SER A 119 -12.02 16.45 -1.14
C SER A 119 -11.86 15.09 -1.82
N THR A 120 -12.29 14.02 -1.16
CA THR A 120 -12.02 12.66 -1.63
C THR A 120 -12.97 12.22 -2.75
N LYS A 121 -12.41 11.93 -3.94
CA LYS A 121 -13.13 11.34 -5.07
C LYS A 121 -13.03 9.82 -5.03
N ARG A 122 -14.14 9.13 -5.27
CA ARG A 122 -14.21 7.67 -5.30
C ARG A 122 -13.59 7.13 -6.60
N CYS A 123 -12.72 6.12 -6.49
CA CYS A 123 -12.18 5.41 -7.65
C CYS A 123 -12.92 4.08 -7.92
N CYS A 124 -13.01 3.22 -6.90
CA CYS A 124 -13.73 1.94 -6.90
C CYS A 124 -14.56 1.79 -5.61
N LYS A 125 -15.17 0.62 -5.38
CA LYS A 125 -16.22 0.39 -4.38
C LYS A 125 -15.93 1.01 -3.02
N ASN A 126 -14.69 1.00 -2.50
CA ASN A 126 -14.35 1.59 -1.20
C ASN A 126 -12.99 2.33 -1.14
N ILE A 127 -12.46 2.81 -2.27
CA ILE A 127 -11.17 3.55 -2.28
C ILE A 127 -11.39 4.98 -2.79
N TYR A 128 -10.88 5.94 -2.02
CA TYR A 128 -11.02 7.36 -2.30
C TYR A 128 -9.68 8.09 -2.29
N TYR A 129 -9.57 9.14 -3.11
CA TYR A 129 -8.37 9.98 -3.19
C TYR A 129 -8.74 11.46 -3.20
N CYS A 130 -8.01 12.28 -2.45
CA CYS A 130 -8.23 13.73 -2.47
C CYS A 130 -7.72 14.40 -3.77
N HIS A 131 -6.69 13.82 -4.41
CA HIS A 131 -6.09 14.35 -5.63
C HIS A 131 -5.59 13.21 -6.54
N PRO A 132 -5.54 13.39 -7.88
CA PRO A 132 -4.92 12.44 -8.80
C PRO A 132 -3.49 12.05 -8.42
N ASP A 133 -2.73 12.94 -7.79
CA ASP A 133 -1.35 12.60 -7.39
C ASP A 133 -1.29 11.62 -6.23
N CYS A 134 -2.26 11.65 -5.31
CA CYS A 134 -2.40 10.60 -4.29
C CYS A 134 -2.69 9.25 -4.95
N GLN A 135 -3.60 9.23 -5.94
CA GLN A 135 -3.88 8.02 -6.70
C GLN A 135 -2.64 7.50 -7.45
N LYS A 136 -1.84 8.38 -8.07
CA LYS A 136 -0.59 7.99 -8.76
C LYS A 136 0.43 7.40 -7.79
N ILE A 137 0.56 7.93 -6.58
CA ILE A 137 1.46 7.38 -5.55
C ILE A 137 1.03 5.97 -5.16
N ASP A 138 -0.28 5.75 -5.00
CA ASP A 138 -0.84 4.47 -4.56
C ASP A 138 -1.13 3.47 -5.70
N TRP A 139 -0.90 3.87 -6.96
CA TRP A 139 -1.35 3.12 -8.13
C TRP A 139 -0.85 1.68 -8.16
N CYS A 140 0.39 1.44 -7.74
CA CYS A 140 0.96 0.10 -7.67
C CYS A 140 0.15 -0.84 -6.77
N ASN A 141 -0.41 -0.33 -5.68
CA ASN A 141 -1.26 -1.09 -4.77
C ASN A 141 -2.69 -1.18 -5.33
N HIS A 142 -3.25 -0.02 -5.68
CA HIS A 142 -4.64 0.08 -6.12
C HIS A 142 -4.96 -0.77 -7.36
N LYS A 143 -4.05 -0.83 -8.34
CA LYS A 143 -4.25 -1.59 -9.58
C LYS A 143 -4.50 -3.09 -9.36
N MET A 144 -4.06 -3.65 -8.21
CA MET A 144 -4.25 -5.06 -7.88
C MET A 144 -5.72 -5.39 -7.59
N PHE A 145 -6.51 -4.40 -7.17
CA PHE A 145 -7.89 -4.57 -6.72
C PHE A 145 -8.86 -3.63 -7.42
N CYS A 146 -8.41 -2.91 -8.45
CA CYS A 146 -9.24 -1.96 -9.17
C CYS A 146 -10.16 -2.70 -10.16
N GLU A 147 -11.47 -2.63 -9.90
CA GLU A 147 -12.49 -3.24 -10.76
C GLU A 147 -12.43 -2.74 -12.21
N LYS A 148 -12.12 -1.45 -12.43
CA LYS A 148 -12.01 -0.88 -13.79
C LYS A 148 -10.87 -1.52 -14.57
N VAL A 149 -9.69 -1.61 -13.95
CA VAL A 149 -8.51 -2.26 -14.53
C VAL A 149 -8.78 -3.74 -14.81
N TYR A 150 -9.50 -4.41 -13.91
CA TYR A 150 -9.85 -5.82 -14.11
C TYR A 150 -10.80 -6.01 -15.32
N LYS A 151 -11.81 -5.14 -15.47
CA LYS A 151 -12.73 -5.16 -16.62
C LYS A 151 -12.00 -4.87 -17.93
N GLU A 152 -11.15 -3.85 -17.97
CA GLU A 152 -10.35 -3.50 -19.15
C GLU A 152 -9.50 -4.68 -19.63
N LYS A 153 -8.83 -5.39 -18.69
CA LYS A 153 -8.05 -6.60 -19.02
C LYS A 153 -8.91 -7.74 -19.55
N GLN A 154 -10.15 -7.88 -19.08
CA GLN A 154 -11.06 -8.90 -19.61
C GLN A 154 -11.55 -8.56 -21.01
N ASP A 155 -11.90 -7.31 -21.26
CA ASP A 155 -12.37 -6.85 -22.57
C ASP A 155 -11.26 -6.93 -23.62
N GLU A 156 -10.01 -6.60 -23.24
CA GLU A 156 -8.84 -6.76 -24.12
C GLU A 156 -8.60 -8.23 -24.48
N LYS A 157 -8.65 -9.14 -23.50
CA LYS A 157 -8.55 -10.59 -23.76
C LYS A 157 -9.65 -11.07 -24.70
N ARG A 158 -10.91 -10.65 -24.49
CA ARG A 158 -12.03 -10.99 -25.37
C ARG A 158 -11.82 -10.47 -26.80
N ARG A 159 -11.34 -9.24 -26.96
CA ARG A 159 -11.03 -8.65 -28.28
C ARG A 159 -9.90 -9.40 -28.99
N CYS A 160 -8.86 -9.82 -28.26
CA CYS A 160 -7.77 -10.63 -28.82
C CYS A 160 -8.30 -12.00 -29.26
N SER A 161 -9.05 -12.71 -28.42
CA SER A 161 -9.61 -14.02 -28.76
C SER A 161 -10.57 -13.99 -29.96
N LEU A 162 -11.35 -12.92 -30.12
CA LEU A 162 -12.20 -12.72 -31.31
C LEU A 162 -11.38 -12.50 -32.58
N ARG A 163 -10.27 -11.76 -32.48
CA ARG A 163 -9.35 -11.52 -33.60
C ARG A 163 -8.61 -12.79 -34.01
N ASP A 164 -8.17 -13.59 -33.04
CA ASP A 164 -7.52 -14.89 -33.29
C ASP A 164 -8.51 -15.89 -33.90
N SER A 165 -9.76 -15.92 -33.42
CA SER A 165 -10.83 -16.75 -33.99
C SER A 165 -11.26 -16.33 -35.40
N ALA A 166 -11.18 -15.02 -35.72
CA ALA A 166 -11.42 -14.51 -37.06
C ALA A 166 -10.27 -14.85 -38.02
N ALA A 167 -9.01 -14.80 -37.55
CA ALA A 167 -7.85 -15.22 -38.31
C ALA A 167 -7.86 -16.74 -38.60
N SER A 168 -8.30 -17.58 -37.64
CA SER A 168 -8.43 -19.03 -37.85
C SER A 168 -9.57 -19.40 -38.82
N LYS A 169 -10.59 -18.57 -39.02
CA LYS A 169 -11.64 -18.80 -40.02
C LYS A 169 -11.21 -18.48 -41.46
N THR A 170 -10.09 -17.78 -41.65
CA THR A 170 -9.53 -17.50 -42.99
C THR A 170 -8.54 -18.56 -43.45
N ILE A 171 -8.16 -19.51 -42.59
CA ILE A 171 -7.23 -20.61 -42.89
C ILE A 171 -8.00 -21.95 -42.84
N VAL A 172 -9.04 -22.12 -43.65
CA VAL A 172 -9.59 -23.45 -43.97
C VAL A 172 -9.81 -23.52 -45.47
N GLN A 173 -8.72 -23.46 -46.22
CA GLN A 173 -8.48 -24.25 -47.44
C GLN A 173 -6.97 -24.38 -47.59
N ASN A 174 -6.37 -25.43 -47.01
CA ASN A 174 -5.66 -26.48 -47.75
C ASN A 174 -4.98 -27.46 -46.77
N ASP A 175 -5.11 -28.75 -47.07
CA ASP A 175 -4.69 -29.90 -46.26
C ASP A 175 -3.16 -30.10 -46.18
N GLY A 176 -2.70 -30.82 -45.15
CA GLY A 176 -1.39 -31.49 -45.17
C GLY A 176 -0.69 -31.69 -43.82
N SER A 177 -0.95 -32.83 -43.19
CA SER A 177 -0.40 -33.47 -41.97
C SER A 177 1.13 -33.51 -41.76
N THR A 178 1.62 -33.37 -40.50
CA THR A 178 2.40 -34.40 -39.73
C THR A 178 2.64 -34.02 -38.24
N SER A 179 2.74 -35.07 -37.39
CA SER A 179 3.12 -35.19 -35.96
C SER A 179 4.44 -34.48 -35.57
N SER A 180 4.88 -34.21 -34.32
CA SER A 180 4.72 -34.82 -32.98
C SER A 180 5.43 -33.95 -31.89
N ASP A 181 5.07 -34.18 -30.62
CA ASP A 181 5.86 -34.09 -29.35
C ASP A 181 6.35 -32.76 -28.73
N GLY A 182 5.71 -32.41 -27.59
CA GLY A 182 6.30 -32.37 -26.23
C GLY A 182 7.46 -31.42 -25.88
N ILE A 183 7.23 -30.54 -24.88
CA ILE A 183 7.97 -30.44 -23.58
C ILE A 183 7.69 -29.09 -22.88
N ILE A 184 7.26 -29.17 -21.62
CA ILE A 184 7.14 -28.07 -20.65
C ILE A 184 8.53 -27.72 -20.11
N ARG A 185 8.91 -26.42 -20.06
CA ARG A 185 9.87 -25.93 -19.05
C ARG A 185 9.55 -24.54 -18.51
N ASP A 186 9.66 -24.53 -17.19
CA ASP A 186 9.57 -23.46 -16.20
C ASP A 186 10.72 -22.44 -16.32
N GLY A 187 10.53 -21.23 -15.78
CA GLY A 187 11.45 -20.11 -15.99
C GLY A 187 11.33 -18.96 -14.98
N GLN A 188 11.45 -19.28 -13.68
CA GLN A 188 11.77 -18.33 -12.61
C GLN A 188 13.11 -17.61 -12.88
N SER A 189 13.13 -16.28 -12.90
CA SER A 189 14.30 -15.53 -12.42
C SER A 189 14.01 -14.04 -12.24
N LYS A 190 14.50 -13.51 -11.11
CA LYS A 190 14.68 -12.11 -10.68
C LYS A 190 13.64 -11.62 -9.68
N ASP A 191 14.04 -11.68 -8.41
CA ASP A 191 13.82 -10.60 -7.41
C ASP A 191 14.52 -10.88 -6.06
N LYS A 192 15.59 -11.71 -6.04
CA LYS A 192 16.40 -11.98 -4.84
C LYS A 192 17.24 -10.80 -4.32
N HIS A 193 17.12 -9.60 -4.89
CA HIS A 193 17.85 -8.41 -4.44
C HIS A 193 17.01 -7.49 -3.53
N VAL A 194 15.68 -7.63 -3.54
CA VAL A 194 14.75 -6.72 -2.82
C VAL A 194 14.60 -7.09 -1.35
N GLU A 195 14.87 -8.35 -1.01
CA GLU A 195 14.64 -8.90 0.33
C GLU A 195 15.74 -8.53 1.34
N LYS A 196 16.94 -8.18 0.85
CA LYS A 196 18.11 -7.93 1.70
C LYS A 196 18.09 -6.57 2.42
N VAL A 197 17.27 -5.62 1.96
CA VAL A 197 17.17 -4.27 2.56
C VAL A 197 16.02 -4.17 3.57
N ALA A 198 14.98 -5.01 3.43
CA ALA A 198 13.83 -5.03 4.32
C ALA A 198 14.19 -5.49 5.75
N SER A 199 15.18 -6.38 5.89
CA SER A 199 15.67 -6.85 7.19
C SER A 199 16.44 -5.77 7.97
N ALA A 200 17.05 -4.78 7.31
CA ALA A 200 17.86 -3.76 7.99
C ALA A 200 17.03 -2.73 8.78
N LEU A 201 15.72 -2.61 8.51
CA LEU A 201 14.83 -1.67 9.19
C LEU A 201 14.10 -2.28 10.40
N ALA A 202 14.15 -3.60 10.56
CA ALA A 202 13.52 -4.29 11.70
C ALA A 202 14.36 -4.23 12.99
N ASP A 203 15.65 -3.94 12.88
CA ASP A 203 16.61 -4.03 13.99
C ASP A 203 16.90 -2.70 14.71
N ILE A 204 16.20 -1.61 14.36
CA ILE A 204 16.32 -0.35 15.11
C ILE A 204 15.48 -0.46 16.38
N LYS A 205 16.06 -1.05 17.43
CA LYS A 205 15.59 -0.85 18.81
C LYS A 205 15.72 0.63 19.15
N PHE A 206 14.59 1.31 19.27
CA PHE A 206 14.51 2.60 19.94
C PHE A 206 14.58 2.34 21.45
N THR A 207 15.76 2.46 22.02
CA THR A 207 15.97 2.76 23.46
C THR A 207 15.59 4.20 23.75
#